data_AF-A0A969BZ45-F1
#
_entry.id   AF-A0A969BZ45-F1
#
_cell.length_a   1.000
_cell.length_b   1.000
_cell.length_c   1.000
_cell.angle_alpha   90.00
_cell.angle_beta   90.00
_cell.angle_gamma   90.00
#
_symmetry.space_group_name_H-M   'P 1'
#
loop_
_entity.id
_entity.type
_entity.pdbx_description
1 polymer ?
#
loop_
_entity_poly.entity_id
_entity_poly.type
_entity_poly.pdbx_seq_one_letter_code
_entity_poly.pdbx_strand_id
1 'polypeptide(L)'
;MIDFNFNEREDILDLEFAFSDLQDLLRAEVWKAADQKTYRILMESKTKKNLQVINRLWQQTSDGHFGFRVQQQIYFECGGKPEDLINIRSKGFAQDWYHGPWIKFAKTLGWTKTRI
;
A
#
# COMPACT_ATOMS: atom_id res chain seq x y z
N MET A 1 21.65 3.50 26.08
CA MET A 1 20.79 4.49 25.40
C MET A 1 21.38 4.57 24.00
N ILE A 2 20.72 3.99 22.99
CA ILE A 2 21.21 4.02 21.61
C ILE A 2 20.68 5.33 21.03
N ASP A 3 21.59 6.25 20.74
CA ASP A 3 21.27 7.46 20.00
C ASP A 3 20.97 7.04 18.55
N PHE A 4 19.67 6.92 18.25
CA PHE A 4 19.19 6.93 16.88
C PHE A 4 19.38 8.35 16.36
N ASN A 5 20.59 8.64 15.89
CA ASN A 5 20.90 9.87 15.19
C ASN A 5 20.20 9.81 13.82
N PHE A 6 18.91 10.13 13.79
CA PHE A 6 18.15 10.33 12.56
C PHE A 6 18.73 11.56 11.86
N ASN A 7 19.51 11.32 10.81
CA ASN A 7 20.02 12.39 9.98
C ASN A 7 18.88 12.84 9.06
N GLU A 8 18.02 13.73 9.57
CA GLU A 8 16.77 14.16 8.91
C GLU A 8 16.96 14.55 7.43
N ARG A 9 18.13 15.04 7.03
CA ARG A 9 18.41 15.41 5.63
C ARG A 9 18.68 14.22 4.72
N GLU A 10 19.39 13.20 5.20
CA GLU A 10 19.63 11.98 4.41
C GLU A 10 18.35 11.15 4.28
N ASP A 11 17.55 11.06 5.34
CA ASP A 11 16.27 10.34 5.33
C ASP A 11 15.22 10.99 4.42
N ILE A 12 15.22 12.34 4.33
CA ILE A 12 14.35 13.07 3.39
C ILE A 12 14.79 12.81 1.94
N LEU A 13 16.10 12.83 1.66
CA LEU A 13 16.63 12.55 0.33
C LEU A 13 16.31 11.13 -0.12
N ASP A 14 16.47 10.13 0.76
CA ASP A 14 16.18 8.72 0.45
C ASP A 14 14.70 8.50 0.09
N LEU A 15 13.79 9.18 0.80
CA LEU A 15 12.36 9.13 0.48
C LEU A 15 12.02 9.82 -0.85
N GLU A 16 12.68 10.93 -1.19
CA GLU A 16 12.50 11.58 -2.51
C GLU A 16 12.93 10.67 -3.65
N PHE A 17 14.08 10.01 -3.54
CA PHE A 17 14.52 8.99 -4.50
C PHE A 17 13.52 7.83 -4.57
N ALA A 18 13.01 7.37 -3.44
CA ALA A 18 12.06 6.28 -3.40
C ALA A 18 10.72 6.62 -4.11
N PHE A 19 10.24 7.86 -4.01
CA PHE A 19 9.06 8.31 -4.75
C PHE A 19 9.32 8.44 -6.25
N SER A 20 10.52 8.88 -6.65
CA SER A 20 10.91 8.96 -8.06
C SER A 20 10.93 7.56 -8.69
N ASP A 21 11.59 6.59 -8.04
CA ASP A 21 11.62 5.19 -8.48
C ASP A 21 10.20 4.63 -8.65
N LEU A 22 9.32 4.89 -7.67
CA LEU A 22 7.93 4.46 -7.76
C LEU A 22 7.23 5.08 -8.97
N GLN A 23 7.43 6.38 -9.21
CA GLN A 23 6.85 7.06 -10.36
C GLN A 23 7.32 6.46 -11.69
N ASP A 24 8.60 6.13 -11.81
CA ASP A 24 9.16 5.55 -13.04
C ASP A 24 8.64 4.13 -13.28
N LEU A 25 8.55 3.30 -12.23
CA LEU A 25 7.93 1.98 -12.31
C LEU A 25 6.46 2.05 -12.74
N LEU A 26 5.73 3.05 -12.25
CA LEU A 26 4.33 3.27 -12.59
C LEU A 26 4.15 3.76 -14.03
N ARG A 27 5.00 4.70 -14.50
CA ARG A 27 5.02 5.16 -15.90
C ARG A 27 5.38 4.03 -16.87
N ALA A 28 6.24 3.12 -16.44
CA ALA A 28 6.62 1.93 -17.21
C ALA A 28 5.61 0.77 -17.08
N GLU A 29 4.49 0.98 -16.37
CA GLU A 29 3.42 -0.01 -16.14
C GLU A 29 3.92 -1.34 -15.52
N VAL A 30 5.02 -1.29 -14.74
CA VAL A 30 5.58 -2.46 -14.05
C VAL A 30 4.88 -2.66 -12.71
N TRP A 31 3.58 -2.95 -12.75
CA TRP A 31 2.67 -2.91 -11.61
C TRP A 31 3.11 -3.71 -10.39
N LYS A 32 3.66 -4.92 -10.61
CA LYS A 32 4.17 -5.78 -9.53
C LYS A 32 5.37 -5.17 -8.81
N ALA A 33 6.29 -4.55 -9.54
CA ALA A 33 7.45 -3.88 -8.95
C ALA A 33 7.03 -2.58 -8.25
N ALA A 34 6.09 -1.83 -8.83
CA ALA A 34 5.51 -0.63 -8.22
C ALA A 34 4.80 -0.95 -6.89
N ASP A 35 4.06 -2.07 -6.82
CA ASP A 35 3.44 -2.56 -5.58
C ASP A 35 4.49 -2.90 -4.51
N GLN A 36 5.54 -3.64 -4.89
CA GLN A 36 6.64 -3.95 -3.98
C GLN A 36 7.39 -2.70 -3.48
N LYS A 37 7.64 -1.71 -4.36
CA LYS A 37 8.27 -0.43 -3.98
C LYS A 37 7.35 0.36 -3.03
N THR A 38 6.04 0.38 -3.32
CA THR A 38 5.03 0.99 -2.44
C THR A 38 5.07 0.37 -1.04
N TYR A 39 5.15 -0.96 -0.94
CA TYR A 39 5.28 -1.65 0.35
C TYR A 39 6.54 -1.23 1.12
N ARG A 40 7.69 -1.10 0.46
CA ARG A 40 8.95 -0.68 1.11
C ARG A 40 8.86 0.75 1.66
N ILE A 41 8.41 1.70 0.84
CA ILE A 41 8.22 3.10 1.25
C ILE A 41 7.27 3.18 2.46
N LEU A 42 6.20 2.39 2.45
CA LEU A 42 5.29 2.32 3.59
C LEU A 42 5.92 1.68 4.82
N MET A 43 6.83 0.72 4.69
CA MET A 43 7.52 0.15 5.86
C MET A 43 8.50 1.14 6.49
N GLU A 44 9.16 1.95 5.67
CA GLU A 44 10.13 2.96 6.09
C GLU A 44 9.45 4.22 6.66
N SER A 45 8.31 4.66 6.11
CA SER A 45 7.71 5.93 6.53
C SER A 45 6.19 6.00 6.33
N LYS A 46 5.43 5.51 7.33
CA LYS A 46 3.94 5.51 7.39
C LYS A 46 3.34 6.88 7.73
N THR A 47 3.87 7.97 7.21
CA THR A 47 3.29 9.28 7.44
C THR A 47 2.06 9.51 6.55
N LYS A 48 1.10 10.31 7.05
CA LYS A 48 -0.07 10.72 6.25
C LYS A 48 0.33 11.41 4.94
N LYS A 49 1.40 12.20 4.96
CA LYS A 49 1.94 12.90 3.79
C LYS A 49 2.40 11.89 2.72
N ASN A 50 3.16 10.87 3.10
CA ASN A 50 3.67 9.87 2.17
C ASN A 50 2.54 9.03 1.57
N LEU A 51 1.55 8.65 2.37
CA LEU A 51 0.33 7.98 1.89
C LEU A 51 -0.39 8.80 0.81
N GLN A 52 -0.47 10.12 0.97
CA GLN A 52 -1.09 11.02 -0.02
C GLN A 52 -0.26 11.11 -1.30
N VAL A 53 1.08 11.14 -1.20
CA VAL A 53 1.98 11.16 -2.37
C VAL A 53 1.84 9.85 -3.16
N ILE A 54 1.97 8.70 -2.48
CA ILE A 54 1.82 7.37 -3.11
C ILE A 54 0.45 7.24 -3.79
N ASN A 55 -0.64 7.61 -3.11
CA ASN A 55 -1.97 7.53 -3.71
C ASN A 55 -2.10 8.40 -4.96
N ARG A 56 -1.50 9.60 -4.96
CA ARG A 56 -1.54 10.50 -6.13
C ARG A 56 -0.77 9.92 -7.31
N LEU A 57 0.41 9.35 -7.06
CA LEU A 57 1.21 8.71 -8.11
C LEU A 57 0.42 7.59 -8.79
N TRP A 58 -0.13 6.66 -8.01
CA TRP A 58 -0.94 5.56 -8.55
C TRP A 58 -2.15 6.05 -9.34
N GLN A 59 -2.88 7.06 -8.86
CA GLN A 59 -4.06 7.58 -9.58
C GLN A 59 -3.69 8.25 -10.90
N GLN A 60 -2.64 9.06 -10.92
CA GLN A 60 -2.23 9.80 -12.12
C GLN A 60 -1.73 8.88 -13.23
N THR A 61 -0.95 7.86 -12.87
CA THR A 61 -0.33 6.96 -13.86
C THR A 61 -1.25 5.84 -14.34
N SER A 62 -2.36 5.60 -13.64
CA SER A 62 -3.34 4.56 -13.99
C SER A 62 -4.65 5.12 -14.54
N ASP A 63 -4.72 6.42 -14.84
CA ASP A 63 -5.98 7.08 -15.22
C ASP A 63 -7.11 6.82 -14.21
N GLY A 64 -6.77 6.86 -12.92
CA GLY A 64 -7.70 6.61 -11.83
C GLY A 64 -8.07 5.13 -11.60
N HIS A 65 -7.49 4.17 -12.33
CA HIS A 65 -7.82 2.75 -12.19
C HIS A 65 -7.17 2.10 -10.96
N PHE A 66 -6.08 2.67 -10.43
CA PHE A 66 -5.35 2.17 -9.27
C PHE A 66 -5.13 3.22 -8.18
N GLY A 67 -4.87 2.76 -6.96
CA GLY A 67 -4.58 3.58 -5.78
C GLY A 67 -5.41 3.20 -4.56
N PHE A 68 -5.07 3.74 -3.39
CA PHE A 68 -5.70 3.36 -2.12
C PHE A 68 -7.19 3.66 -2.08
N ARG A 69 -7.67 4.72 -2.76
CA ARG A 69 -9.11 5.01 -2.88
C ARG A 69 -9.86 3.92 -3.65
N VAL A 70 -9.29 3.46 -4.76
CA VAL A 70 -9.89 2.38 -5.56
C VAL A 70 -9.91 1.09 -4.75
N GLN A 71 -8.79 0.75 -4.09
CA GLN A 71 -8.73 -0.40 -3.19
C GLN A 71 -9.73 -0.30 -2.03
N GLN A 72 -9.87 0.88 -1.41
CA GLN A 72 -10.85 1.12 -0.35
C GLN A 72 -12.29 0.91 -0.85
N GLN A 73 -12.63 1.43 -2.03
CA GLN A 73 -13.95 1.24 -2.62
C GLN A 73 -14.23 -0.25 -2.88
N ILE A 74 -13.31 -0.96 -3.54
CA ILE A 74 -13.45 -2.40 -3.81
C ILE A 74 -13.59 -3.18 -2.50
N TYR A 75 -12.83 -2.82 -1.47
CA TYR A 75 -12.90 -3.46 -0.15
C TYR A 75 -14.30 -3.31 0.48
N PHE A 76 -14.89 -2.11 0.40
CA PHE A 76 -16.26 -1.86 0.88
C PHE A 76 -17.31 -2.59 0.04
N GLU A 77 -17.17 -2.65 -1.29
CA GLU A 77 -18.02 -3.46 -2.17
C GLU A 77 -17.90 -4.97 -1.89
N CYS A 78 -16.78 -5.39 -1.32
CA CYS A 78 -16.58 -6.75 -0.84
C CYS A 78 -17.25 -7.03 0.54
N GLY A 79 -17.92 -6.04 1.12
CA GLY A 79 -18.57 -6.10 2.43
C GLY A 79 -17.64 -5.74 3.60
N GLY A 80 -16.45 -5.24 3.31
CA GLY A 80 -15.50 -4.80 4.31
C GLY A 80 -15.96 -3.50 4.98
N LYS A 81 -15.61 -3.32 6.25
CA LYS A 81 -15.98 -2.14 7.02
C LYS A 81 -14.75 -1.40 7.53
N PRO A 82 -14.83 -0.07 7.78
CA PRO A 82 -13.72 0.69 8.35
C PRO A 82 -13.19 0.10 9.67
N GLU A 83 -14.06 -0.49 10.48
CA GLU A 83 -13.71 -1.10 11.77
C GLU A 83 -12.83 -2.35 11.60
N ASP A 84 -12.95 -3.06 10.48
CA ASP A 84 -12.11 -4.22 10.18
C ASP A 84 -10.65 -3.81 10.02
N LEU A 85 -10.40 -2.64 9.43
CA LEU A 85 -9.05 -2.08 9.21
C LEU A 85 -8.40 -1.64 10.53
N ILE A 86 -9.22 -1.19 11.50
CA ILE A 86 -8.77 -0.79 12.83
C ILE A 86 -8.41 -2.02 13.67
N ASN A 87 -9.17 -3.12 13.54
CA ASN A 87 -8.98 -4.34 14.31
C ASN A 87 -7.73 -5.16 13.92
N ILE A 88 -7.11 -4.89 12.76
CA ILE A 88 -5.86 -5.53 12.30
C ILE A 88 -4.75 -5.42 13.36
N ARG A 89 -4.66 -4.25 14.02
CA ARG A 89 -3.61 -3.96 15.01
C ARG A 89 -3.84 -4.67 16.35
N SER A 90 -5.09 -5.02 16.66
CA SER A 90 -5.53 -5.45 17.99
C SER A 90 -5.73 -6.97 18.11
N LYS A 91 -6.05 -7.67 17.01
CA LYS A 91 -6.40 -9.10 17.05
C LYS A 91 -5.49 -10.03 16.23
N GLY A 92 -4.53 -9.47 15.47
CA GLY A 92 -3.76 -10.24 14.50
C GLY A 92 -4.63 -10.81 13.38
N PHE A 93 -4.02 -11.53 12.44
CA PHE A 93 -4.75 -12.27 11.39
C PHE A 93 -5.49 -13.46 12.03
N ALA A 94 -6.66 -13.23 12.62
CA ALA A 94 -7.49 -14.29 13.17
C ALA A 94 -7.99 -15.25 12.07
N GLN A 95 -8.18 -16.53 12.42
CA GLN A 95 -8.61 -17.61 11.52
C GLN A 95 -9.87 -17.24 10.68
N ASP A 96 -10.76 -16.40 11.22
CA ASP A 96 -12.01 -15.96 10.59
C ASP A 96 -11.80 -15.04 9.37
N TRP A 97 -10.62 -14.44 9.21
CA TRP A 97 -10.30 -13.59 8.04
C TRP A 97 -10.24 -14.38 6.73
N TYR A 98 -10.01 -15.69 6.80
CA TYR A 98 -9.98 -16.57 5.62
C TYR A 98 -11.38 -16.84 5.03
N HIS A 99 -12.44 -16.28 5.62
CA HIS A 99 -13.82 -16.35 5.11
C HIS A 99 -14.51 -14.98 4.96
N GLY A 100 -13.78 -13.87 5.14
CA GLY A 100 -14.33 -12.51 5.18
C GLY A 100 -14.16 -11.67 3.90
N PRO A 101 -14.56 -10.39 3.95
CA PRO A 101 -14.44 -9.43 2.85
C PRO A 101 -13.05 -9.32 2.23
N TRP A 102 -12.00 -9.55 3.03
CA TRP A 102 -10.60 -9.55 2.58
C TRP A 102 -10.32 -10.59 1.48
N ILE A 103 -10.86 -11.80 1.59
CA ILE A 103 -10.64 -12.84 0.57
C ILE A 103 -11.35 -12.49 -0.73
N LYS A 104 -12.57 -11.96 -0.64
CA LYS A 104 -13.31 -11.48 -1.82
C LYS A 104 -12.54 -10.32 -2.47
N PHE A 105 -12.08 -9.37 -1.68
CA PHE A 105 -11.24 -8.24 -2.12
C PHE A 105 -9.97 -8.71 -2.84
N ALA A 106 -9.18 -9.60 -2.23
CA ALA A 106 -7.96 -10.13 -2.82
C ALA A 106 -8.22 -10.86 -4.15
N LYS A 107 -9.30 -11.65 -4.22
CA LYS A 107 -9.74 -12.29 -5.48
C LYS A 107 -10.13 -11.25 -6.54
N THR A 108 -10.89 -10.22 -6.17
CA THR A 108 -11.31 -9.14 -7.08
C THR A 108 -10.11 -8.40 -7.66
N LEU A 109 -9.05 -8.21 -6.87
CA LEU A 109 -7.79 -7.60 -7.33
C LEU A 109 -6.89 -8.56 -8.13
N GLY A 110 -7.27 -9.83 -8.29
CA GLY A 110 -6.40 -10.85 -8.90
C GLY A 110 -5.20 -11.24 -8.02
N TRP A 111 -5.15 -10.78 -6.76
CA TRP A 111 -4.15 -11.15 -5.77
C TRP A 111 -4.49 -12.52 -5.19
N THR A 112 -4.30 -13.56 -5.98
CA THR A 112 -4.37 -14.94 -5.49
C THR A 112 -2.96 -15.43 -5.18
N LYS A 113 -2.79 -16.31 -4.18
CA LYS A 113 -1.58 -17.12 -4.06
C LYS A 113 -1.56 -18.08 -5.25
N THR A 114 -1.18 -17.59 -6.43
CA THR A 114 -0.79 -18.48 -7.52
C THR A 114 0.44 -19.20 -7.03
N ARG A 115 0.29 -20.47 -6.65
CA ARG A 115 1.40 -21.41 -6.60
C ARG A 115 2.01 -21.40 -8.00
N ILE A 116 3.18 -20.77 -8.12
CA ILE A 116 4.14 -21.09 -9.16
C ILE A 116 4.89 -22.32 -8.66
#